data_AF-A0AAJ1RLC4-F1
#
_entry.id   AF-A0AAJ1RLC4-F1
#
_cell.length_a   1.000
_cell.length_b   1.000
_cell.length_c   1.000
_cell.angle_alpha   90.00
_cell.angle_beta   90.00
_cell.angle_gamma   90.00
#
_symmetry.space_group_name_H-M   'P 1'
#
loop_
_entity.id
_entity.type
_entity.pdbx_description
1 polymer ?
#
loop_
_entity_poly.entity_id
_entity_poly.type
_entity_poly.pdbx_seq_one_letter_code
_entity_poly.pdbx_strand_id
1 'polypeptide(L)'
;MASSFYIVNHHFKPGMAAEWWGKTGALMSDEAAFAENIESTMEKGFFNHSFMPMAAEGPIYCVWEAKEGISDSEFQDFIDGPDGVNWGLVALNNNVMKLDLALTGGQTPYERMF
;
A
#
# COMPACT_ATOMS: atom_id res chain seq x y z
N MET A 1 -2.99 -11.77 -18.06
CA MET A 1 -3.04 -10.30 -18.01
C MET A 1 -1.99 -9.84 -17.04
N ALA A 2 -1.13 -8.89 -17.41
CA ALA A 2 -0.08 -8.43 -16.50
C ALA A 2 -0.66 -7.84 -15.18
N SER A 3 0.16 -7.76 -14.13
CA SER A 3 -0.22 -7.16 -12.83
C SER A 3 -0.85 -5.75 -12.96
N SER A 4 -1.63 -5.36 -11.97
CA SER A 4 -2.26 -4.03 -11.89
C SER A 4 -1.47 -3.10 -10.98
N PHE A 5 -1.43 -1.81 -11.31
CA PHE A 5 -0.81 -0.78 -10.47
C PHE A 5 -1.87 0.17 -9.91
N TYR A 6 -1.65 0.62 -8.68
CA TYR A 6 -2.53 1.55 -7.98
C TYR A 6 -1.72 2.66 -7.32
N ILE A 7 -2.25 3.88 -7.35
CA ILE A 7 -1.90 4.89 -6.34
C ILE A 7 -2.92 4.75 -5.22
N VAL A 8 -2.44 4.71 -3.99
CA VAL A 8 -3.28 4.77 -2.81
C VAL A 8 -3.03 6.09 -2.10
N ASN A 9 -4.09 6.86 -1.89
CA ASN A 9 -4.07 8.09 -1.10
C ASN A 9 -4.61 7.77 0.30
N HIS A 10 -3.71 7.76 1.28
CA HIS A 10 -4.01 7.46 2.67
C HIS A 10 -4.24 8.76 3.45
N HIS A 11 -5.40 8.83 4.11
CA HIS A 11 -5.77 9.95 4.98
C HIS A 11 -5.82 9.48 6.43
N PHE A 12 -5.12 10.16 7.33
CA PHE A 12 -5.29 9.90 8.75
C PHE A 12 -6.71 10.25 9.19
N LYS A 13 -7.31 9.37 9.98
CA LYS A 13 -8.48 9.72 10.78
C LYS A 13 -8.06 10.73 11.84
N PRO A 14 -8.97 11.63 12.28
CA PRO A 14 -8.64 12.68 13.23
C PRO A 14 -7.95 12.13 14.49
N GLY A 15 -6.75 12.64 14.79
CA GLY A 15 -5.97 12.28 15.97
C GLY A 15 -5.17 10.97 15.88
N MET A 16 -5.24 10.24 14.76
CA MET A 16 -4.60 8.92 14.65
C MET A 16 -3.16 8.95 14.12
N ALA A 17 -2.69 10.09 13.62
CA ALA A 17 -1.38 10.18 12.96
C ALA A 17 -0.23 9.75 13.88
N ALA A 18 -0.19 10.25 15.11
CA ALA A 18 0.89 9.92 16.06
C ALA A 18 0.93 8.42 16.41
N GLU A 19 -0.23 7.79 16.63
CA GLU A 19 -0.32 6.36 16.93
C GLU A 19 0.13 5.52 15.73
N TRP A 20 -0.33 5.88 14.53
CA TRP A 20 0.06 5.19 13.31
C TRP A 20 1.56 5.33 13.02
N TRP A 21 2.12 6.53 13.14
CA TRP A 21 3.57 6.75 12.99
C TRP A 21 4.39 5.98 14.02
N GLY A 22 3.92 5.90 15.26
CA GLY A 22 4.56 5.09 16.30
C GLY A 22 4.61 3.60 15.91
N LYS A 23 3.49 3.06 15.40
CA LYS A 23 3.41 1.65 15.00
C LYS A 23 4.23 1.35 13.73
N THR A 24 4.10 2.19 12.71
CA THR A 24 4.86 2.08 11.46
C THR A 24 6.36 2.20 11.74
N GLY A 25 6.78 3.16 12.58
CA GLY A 25 8.18 3.34 12.95
C GLY A 25 8.76 2.13 13.67
N ALA A 26 8.01 1.53 14.59
CA ALA A 26 8.44 0.31 15.28
C ALA A 26 8.66 -0.86 14.30
N LEU A 27 7.71 -1.10 13.39
CA LEU A 27 7.81 -2.17 12.39
C LEU A 27 8.98 -1.94 11.43
N MET A 28 9.12 -0.73 10.88
CA MET A 28 10.17 -0.42 9.90
C MET A 28 11.58 -0.40 10.53
N SER A 29 11.69 -0.21 11.84
CA SER A 29 12.97 -0.28 12.56
C SER A 29 13.43 -1.70 12.88
N ASP A 30 12.55 -2.70 12.73
CA ASP A 30 12.85 -4.11 12.89
C ASP A 30 13.00 -4.76 11.51
N GLU A 31 14.25 -4.97 11.07
CA GLU A 31 14.55 -5.51 9.74
C GLU A 31 13.92 -6.88 9.49
N ALA A 32 13.86 -7.73 10.51
CA ALA A 32 13.31 -9.08 10.37
C ALA A 32 11.78 -9.04 10.23
N ALA A 33 11.11 -8.26 11.07
CA ALA A 33 9.66 -8.09 10.99
C ALA A 33 9.24 -7.39 9.70
N PHE A 34 10.03 -6.42 9.23
CA PHE A 34 9.76 -5.74 7.97
C PHE A 34 9.95 -6.66 6.76
N ALA A 35 11.01 -7.49 6.75
CA ALA A 35 11.23 -8.48 5.71
C ALA A 35 10.12 -9.54 5.67
N GLU A 36 9.71 -10.08 6.81
CA GLU A 36 8.59 -11.03 6.92
C GLU A 36 7.28 -10.41 6.41
N ASN A 37 7.03 -9.13 6.70
CA ASN A 37 5.87 -8.43 6.18
C ASN A 37 5.91 -8.29 4.64
N ILE A 38 7.06 -7.95 4.07
CA ILE A 38 7.22 -7.90 2.61
C ILE A 38 6.94 -9.29 2.01
N GLU A 39 7.52 -10.34 2.57
CA GLU A 39 7.29 -11.72 2.09
C GLU A 39 5.81 -12.09 2.18
N SER A 40 5.15 -11.86 3.31
CA SER A 40 3.72 -12.16 3.50
C SER A 40 2.82 -11.38 2.53
N THR A 41 3.10 -10.10 2.29
CA THR A 41 2.32 -9.30 1.32
C THR A 41 2.55 -9.81 -0.11
N MET A 42 3.78 -10.18 -0.47
CA MET A 42 4.10 -10.75 -1.78
C MET A 42 3.42 -12.10 -2.01
N GLU A 43 3.38 -12.98 -1.01
CA GLU A 43 2.66 -14.27 -1.07
C GLU A 43 1.17 -14.07 -1.33
N LYS A 44 0.58 -13.03 -0.75
CA LYS A 44 -0.82 -12.60 -0.99
C LYS A 44 -1.01 -11.91 -2.35
N GLY A 45 0.07 -11.63 -3.08
CA GLY A 45 0.02 -11.01 -4.40
C GLY A 45 0.04 -9.49 -4.38
N PHE A 46 0.56 -8.86 -3.33
CA PHE A 46 0.66 -7.40 -3.20
C PHE A 46 2.11 -6.97 -2.99
N PHE A 47 2.51 -5.86 -3.60
CA PHE A 47 3.83 -5.28 -3.39
C PHE A 47 3.76 -3.75 -3.36
N ASN A 48 4.37 -3.13 -2.34
CA ASN A 48 4.49 -1.68 -2.26
C ASN A 48 5.80 -1.22 -2.90
N HIS A 49 5.70 -0.51 -4.02
CA HIS A 49 6.86 0.06 -4.73
C HIS A 49 7.38 1.34 -4.09
N SER A 50 6.48 2.11 -3.49
CA SER A 50 6.84 3.40 -2.94
C SER A 50 5.92 3.82 -1.82
N PHE A 51 6.54 4.41 -0.81
CA PHE A 51 5.91 5.03 0.34
C PHE A 51 6.34 6.51 0.39
N MET A 52 5.40 7.42 0.16
CA MET A 52 5.67 8.85 -0.01
C MET A 52 4.79 9.68 0.95
N PRO A 53 5.22 9.87 2.21
CA PRO A 53 4.53 10.76 3.13
C PRO A 53 4.75 12.23 2.75
N MET A 54 3.68 13.02 2.70
CA MET A 54 3.75 14.43 2.31
C MET A 54 3.91 15.38 3.51
N ALA A 55 3.36 14.99 4.66
CA ALA A 55 3.45 15.71 5.94
C ALA A 55 3.17 14.75 7.10
N ALA A 56 3.46 15.19 8.34
CA ALA A 56 3.21 14.38 9.55
C ALA A 56 1.72 13.99 9.70
N GLU A 57 0.80 14.89 9.34
CA GLU A 57 -0.67 14.65 9.36
C GLU A 57 -1.21 14.21 7.99
N GLY A 58 -0.32 13.78 7.09
CA GLY A 58 -0.68 13.29 5.75
C GLY A 58 -0.98 14.40 4.73
N PRO A 59 -1.43 14.01 3.51
CA PRO A 59 -1.67 12.63 3.09
C PRO A 59 -0.36 11.83 2.91
N ILE A 60 -0.50 10.51 2.81
CA ILE A 60 0.56 9.61 2.36
C ILE A 60 0.12 9.03 1.02
N TYR A 61 1.01 9.05 0.04
CA TYR A 61 0.79 8.36 -1.23
C TYR A 61 1.64 7.11 -1.32
N CYS A 62 1.01 6.02 -1.74
CA CYS A 62 1.72 4.78 -2.03
C CYS A 62 1.50 4.36 -3.48
N VAL A 63 2.53 3.76 -4.09
CA VAL A 63 2.35 3.02 -5.34
C VAL A 63 2.40 1.53 -5.02
N TRP A 64 1.34 0.84 -5.37
CA TRP A 64 1.17 -0.59 -5.12
C TRP A 64 1.00 -1.34 -6.43
N GLU A 65 1.48 -2.57 -6.44
CA GLU A 65 1.26 -3.55 -7.49
C GLU A 65 0.45 -4.72 -6.92
N ALA A 66 -0.58 -5.14 -7.65
CA ALA A 66 -1.36 -6.34 -7.35
C ALA A 66 -1.17 -7.36 -8.48
N LYS A 67 -0.90 -8.60 -8.10
CA LYS A 67 -0.72 -9.75 -9.00
C LYS A 67 -1.92 -9.92 -9.93
N GLU A 68 -1.68 -10.54 -11.08
CA GLU A 68 -2.75 -10.94 -12.00
C GLU A 68 -3.88 -11.69 -11.26
N GLY A 69 -5.13 -11.35 -11.58
CA GLY A 69 -6.31 -12.03 -11.06
C GLY A 69 -6.93 -11.36 -9.85
N ILE A 70 -6.21 -10.44 -9.19
CA ILE A 70 -6.76 -9.65 -8.09
C ILE A 70 -7.66 -8.54 -8.65
N SER A 71 -8.90 -8.50 -8.17
CA SER A 71 -9.87 -7.45 -8.48
C SER A 71 -9.61 -6.16 -7.71
N ASP A 72 -10.17 -5.05 -8.20
CA ASP A 72 -10.03 -3.73 -7.57
C ASP A 72 -10.64 -3.72 -6.16
N SER A 73 -11.71 -4.48 -5.92
CA SER A 73 -12.31 -4.65 -4.59
C SER A 73 -11.44 -5.46 -3.64
N GLU A 74 -10.85 -6.57 -4.11
CA GLU A 74 -9.94 -7.36 -3.28
C GLU A 74 -8.69 -6.56 -2.87
N PHE A 75 -8.19 -5.71 -3.77
CA PHE A 75 -7.10 -4.81 -3.45
C PHE A 75 -7.51 -3.72 -2.43
N GLN A 76 -8.71 -3.13 -2.57
CA GLN A 76 -9.24 -2.19 -1.57
C GLN A 76 -9.40 -2.86 -0.19
N ASP A 77 -9.97 -4.07 -0.15
CA ASP A 77 -10.16 -4.85 1.09
C ASP A 77 -8.81 -5.15 1.77
N PHE A 78 -7.77 -5.48 1.00
CA PHE A 78 -6.42 -5.65 1.51
C PHE A 78 -5.88 -4.36 2.13
N ILE A 79 -5.96 -3.24 1.42
CA ILE A 79 -5.43 -1.94 1.86
C ILE A 79 -6.12 -1.44 3.14
N ASP A 80 -7.43 -1.65 3.25
CA ASP A 80 -8.21 -1.27 4.43
C ASP A 80 -8.06 -2.27 5.59
N GLY A 81 -7.68 -3.51 5.28
CA GLY A 81 -7.56 -4.62 6.20
C GLY A 81 -6.37 -4.53 7.18
N PRO A 82 -6.31 -5.46 8.15
CA PRO A 82 -5.27 -5.48 9.17
C PRO A 82 -3.87 -5.78 8.61
N ASP A 83 -3.82 -6.51 7.50
CA ASP A 83 -2.59 -6.90 6.79
C ASP A 83 -2.11 -5.81 5.81
N GLY A 84 -2.92 -4.77 5.59
CA GLY A 84 -2.57 -3.62 4.79
C GLY A 84 -1.83 -2.56 5.59
N VAL A 85 -1.84 -1.33 5.09
CA VAL A 85 -1.12 -0.19 5.68
C VAL A 85 -1.64 0.27 7.04
N ASN A 86 -2.77 -0.26 7.49
CA ASN A 86 -3.32 0.02 8.81
C ASN A 86 -2.56 -0.70 9.93
N TRP A 87 -1.79 -1.75 9.62
CA TRP A 87 -1.05 -2.54 10.61
C TRP A 87 -1.94 -3.07 11.74
N GLY A 88 -3.19 -3.44 11.46
CA GLY A 88 -4.18 -3.83 12.49
C GLY A 88 -4.70 -2.68 13.37
N LEU A 89 -4.38 -1.42 13.04
CA LEU A 89 -5.09 -0.25 13.56
C LEU A 89 -6.32 0.05 12.70
N VAL A 90 -7.06 1.09 13.08
CA VAL A 90 -8.11 1.67 12.23
C VAL A 90 -7.84 3.16 12.00
N ALA A 91 -6.60 3.48 11.60
CA ALA A 91 -6.04 4.83 11.62
C ALA A 91 -6.18 5.58 10.28
N LEU A 92 -6.36 4.87 9.16
CA LEU A 92 -6.40 5.45 7.83
C LEU A 92 -7.79 5.30 7.18
N ASN A 93 -8.16 6.26 6.33
CA ASN A 93 -9.13 6.12 5.27
C ASN A 93 -8.36 6.08 3.94
N ASN A 94 -8.53 5.03 3.15
CA ASN A 94 -7.72 4.81 1.96
C ASN A 94 -8.56 4.97 0.69
N ASN A 95 -8.06 5.79 -0.24
CA ASN A 95 -8.63 5.92 -1.58
C ASN A 95 -7.71 5.20 -2.56
N VAL A 96 -8.15 4.04 -3.06
CA VAL A 96 -7.46 3.30 -4.12
C VAL A 96 -7.79 3.88 -5.49
N MET A 97 -6.76 4.13 -6.29
CA MET A 97 -6.89 4.64 -7.65
C MET A 97 -6.06 3.77 -8.59
N LYS A 98 -6.74 2.98 -9.44
CA LYS A 98 -6.09 2.14 -10.43
C LYS A 98 -5.47 2.97 -11.55
N LEU A 99 -4.25 2.63 -11.95
CA LEU A 99 -3.62 3.23 -13.12
C LEU A 99 -4.21 2.63 -14.39
N ASP A 100 -4.66 3.49 -15.30
CA ASP A 100 -4.98 3.09 -16.66
C ASP A 100 -3.69 3.07 -17.51
N LEU A 101 -3.06 1.89 -17.56
CA LEU A 101 -1.84 1.69 -18.33
C LEU A 101 -2.06 1.79 -19.85
N ALA A 102 -3.30 1.76 -20.35
CA ALA A 102 -3.53 1.98 -21.77
C ALA A 102 -3.15 3.41 -22.17
N LEU A 103 -3.30 4.37 -21.26
CA LEU A 103 -2.93 5.77 -21.46
C LEU A 103 -1.41 5.99 -21.50
N THR A 104 -0.62 5.03 -21.02
CA THR A 104 0.85 5.05 -21.06
C THR A 104 1.41 4.07 -22.12
N GLY A 105 0.57 3.52 -23.00
CA GLY A 105 0.99 2.52 -23.98
C GLY A 105 1.47 1.21 -23.34
N GLY A 106 1.01 0.90 -22.13
CA GLY A 106 1.41 -0.27 -21.35
C GLY A 106 2.63 -0.04 -20.45
N GLN A 107 3.25 1.14 -20.47
CA GLN A 107 4.38 1.46 -19.61
C GLN A 107 3.94 1.55 -18.14
N THR A 108 4.62 0.80 -17.28
CA THR A 108 4.40 0.79 -15.82
C THR A 108 5.23 1.87 -15.12
N PRO A 109 4.78 2.37 -13.96
CA PRO A 109 5.54 3.35 -13.17
C PRO A 109 6.81 2.78 -12.54
N TYR A 110 6.85 1.45 -12.32
CA TYR A 110 7.98 0.69 -11.78
C TYR A 110 8.17 -0.60 -12.58
N GLU A 111 9.32 -1.26 -12.43
CA GLU A 111 9.51 -2.65 -12.88
C GLU A 111 8.51 -3.56 -12.14
N ARG A 112 7.98 -4.57 -12.83
CA ARG A 112 6.99 -5.48 -12.24
C ARG A 112 7.66 -6.46 -11.30
N MET A 113 7.03 -6.68 -10.14
CA MET A 113 7.40 -7.76 -9.22
C MET A 113 6.63 -9.06 -9.49
N PHE A 114 5.50 -8.99 -10.20
CA PHE A 114 4.64 -10.14 -10.53
C PHE A 114 4.50 -10.40 -12.04
#